data_AF-A0A967D0S3-F1
#
_entry.id   AF-A0A967D0S3-F1
#
_cell.length_a   1.000
_cell.length_b   1.000
_cell.length_c   1.000
_cell.angle_alpha   90.00
_cell.angle_beta   90.00
_cell.angle_gamma   90.00
#
_symmetry.space_group_name_H-M   'P 1'
#
loop_
_entity.id
_entity.type
_entity.pdbx_description
1 polymer ?
#
loop_
_entity_poly.entity_id
_entity_poly.type
_entity_poly.pdbx_seq_one_letter_code
_entity_poly.pdbx_strand_id
1 'polypeptide(L)'
;FTEPVGVTFAEVRDELYRDILEKKQRIEMARFFTHLRQTAAIDNFLAGTSQSPVAAKQPPRTLPAAGEMPASTLSRREAADLSEPRSGSRRPQASAGVQPATFESPAIDR
;
A
#
# COMPACT_ATOMS: atom_id res chain seq x y z
N PHE A 1 33.72 8.54 37.25
CA PHE A 1 32.68 9.56 37.00
C PHE A 1 33.09 10.37 35.79
N THR A 2 32.16 10.73 34.91
CA THR A 2 32.43 11.66 33.80
C THR A 2 31.98 13.06 34.20
N GLU A 3 32.80 14.06 33.92
CA GLU A 3 32.49 15.45 34.21
C GLU A 3 31.72 16.09 33.05
N PRO A 4 30.69 16.91 33.33
CA PRO A 4 29.96 17.61 32.29
C PRO A 4 30.83 18.67 31.64
N VAL A 5 30.83 18.70 30.31
CA VAL A 5 31.56 19.70 29.53
C VAL A 5 30.83 21.04 29.66
N GLY A 6 31.53 22.05 30.17
CA GLY A 6 31.01 23.40 30.40
C GLY A 6 30.88 24.25 29.13
N VAL A 7 30.19 23.75 28.11
CA VAL A 7 29.88 24.51 26.88
C VAL A 7 28.54 25.22 26.98
N THR A 8 28.45 26.40 26.38
CA THR A 8 27.20 27.16 26.33
C THR A 8 26.37 26.77 25.10
N PHE A 9 25.06 26.94 25.17
CA PHE A 9 24.19 26.61 24.02
C PHE A 9 24.54 27.46 22.78
N ALA A 10 24.94 28.71 22.98
CA ALA A 10 25.28 29.61 21.88
C ALA A 10 26.46 29.08 21.06
N GLU A 11 27.44 28.44 21.70
CA GLU A 11 28.62 27.86 21.04
C GLU A 11 28.26 26.68 20.13
N VAL A 12 27.30 25.85 20.54
CA VAL A 12 26.93 24.61 19.81
C VAL A 12 25.70 24.77 18.92
N ARG A 13 25.03 25.93 18.95
CA ARG A 13 23.74 26.15 18.29
C ARG A 13 23.77 25.83 16.79
N ASP A 14 24.80 26.29 16.10
CA ASP A 14 24.88 26.15 14.64
C ASP A 14 25.17 24.70 14.21
N GLU A 15 26.00 23.98 14.98
CA GLU A 15 26.24 22.56 14.78
C GLU A 15 24.97 21.75 15.04
N LEU A 16 24.31 22.00 16.18
CA LEU A 16 23.03 21.37 16.49
C LEU A 16 21.97 21.66 15.43
N TYR A 17 21.93 22.88 14.89
CA TYR A 17 21.00 23.22 13.83
C TYR A 17 21.26 22.42 12.55
N ARG A 18 22.52 22.33 12.11
CA ARG A 18 22.91 21.54 10.93
C ARG A 18 22.53 20.07 11.10
N ASP A 19 22.85 19.49 12.24
CA ASP A 19 22.53 18.09 12.55
C ASP A 19 21.03 17.82 12.59
N ILE A 20 20.27 18.69 13.26
CA ILE A 20 18.82 18.55 13.38
C ILE A 20 18.16 18.73 12.01
N LEU A 21 18.61 19.69 11.23
CA LEU A 21 18.10 19.93 9.88
C LEU A 21 18.33 18.71 9.00
N GLU A 22 19.56 18.17 8.98
CA GLU A 22 19.89 16.98 8.20
C GLU A 22 19.05 15.78 8.63
N LYS A 23 18.92 15.54 9.95
CA LYS A 23 18.11 14.43 10.47
C LYS A 23 16.65 14.56 10.06
N LYS A 24 16.06 15.76 10.16
CA LYS A 24 14.68 16.00 9.72
C LYS A 24 14.52 15.76 8.23
N GLN A 25 15.46 16.24 7.43
CA GLN A 25 15.44 16.03 5.99
C GLN A 25 15.50 14.53 5.64
N ARG A 26 16.39 13.76 6.26
CA ARG A 26 16.46 12.30 6.04
C ARG A 26 15.15 11.60 6.39
N ILE A 27 14.51 11.96 7.50
CA ILE A 27 13.22 11.40 7.92
C ILE A 27 12.13 11.70 6.89
N GLU A 28 12.01 12.94 6.45
CA GLU A 28 10.98 13.32 5.47
C GLU A 28 11.21 12.67 4.10
N MET A 29 12.46 12.58 3.65
CA MET A 29 12.79 11.89 2.41
C MET A 29 12.46 10.39 2.49
N ALA A 30 12.74 9.74 3.63
CA ALA A 30 12.39 8.33 3.85
C ALA A 30 10.86 8.11 3.88
N ARG A 31 10.12 9.03 4.52
CA ARG A 31 8.65 9.02 4.54
C ARG A 31 8.09 9.15 3.13
N PHE A 32 8.59 10.12 2.36
CA PHE A 32 8.14 10.36 1.00
C PHE A 32 8.47 9.19 0.06
N PHE A 33 9.66 8.62 0.17
CA PHE A 33 10.02 7.42 -0.58
C PHE A 33 9.10 6.23 -0.25
N THR A 34 8.81 6.02 1.03
CA THR A 34 7.89 4.95 1.46
C THR A 34 6.50 5.15 0.86
N HIS A 35 6.01 6.40 0.86
CA HIS A 35 4.74 6.75 0.23
C HIS A 35 4.75 6.41 -1.27
N LEU A 36 5.77 6.86 -2.01
CA LEU A 36 5.91 6.54 -3.43
C LEU A 36 5.90 5.02 -3.67
N ARG A 37 6.70 4.27 -2.89
CA ARG A 37 6.78 2.81 -3.00
C ARG A 37 5.42 2.12 -2.78
N GLN A 38 4.64 2.57 -1.80
CA GLN A 38 3.33 1.99 -1.49
C GLN A 38 2.28 2.31 -2.57
N THR A 39 2.41 3.46 -3.23
CA THR A 39 1.49 3.89 -4.30
C THR A 39 1.91 3.43 -5.70
N ALA A 40 3.12 2.91 -5.85
CA ALA A 40 3.61 2.38 -7.12
C ALA A 40 3.19 0.93 -7.32
N ALA A 41 2.99 0.53 -8.57
CA ALA A 41 2.99 -0.87 -8.96
C ALA A 41 4.44 -1.32 -9.20
N ILE A 42 4.87 -2.40 -8.55
CA ILE A 42 6.23 -2.94 -8.62
C ILE A 42 6.15 -4.39 -9.06
N ASP A 43 6.69 -4.67 -10.23
CA ASP A 43 6.79 -6.03 -10.79
C ASP A 43 8.23 -6.52 -10.72
N ASN A 44 8.46 -7.62 -10.00
CA ASN A 44 9.75 -8.28 -9.92
C ASN A 44 9.73 -9.56 -10.76
N PHE A 45 10.14 -9.43 -12.02
CA PHE A 45 10.07 -10.48 -13.04
C PHE A 45 10.88 -11.73 -12.71
N LEU A 46 12.08 -11.58 -12.13
CA LEU A 46 12.95 -12.70 -11.77
C LEU A 46 12.40 -13.50 -10.58
N ALA A 47 11.80 -12.79 -9.62
CA ALA A 47 11.15 -13.41 -8.47
C ALA A 47 9.71 -13.86 -8.75
N GLY A 48 9.14 -13.50 -9.92
CA GLY A 48 7.75 -13.79 -10.27
C GLY A 48 6.72 -13.14 -9.33
N THR A 49 7.06 -12.01 -8.70
CA THR A 49 6.17 -11.34 -7.73
C THR A 49 5.74 -9.97 -8.23
N SER A 50 4.52 -9.57 -7.90
CA SER A 50 3.97 -8.25 -8.20
C SER A 50 3.37 -7.62 -6.94
N GLN A 51 3.67 -6.35 -6.71
CA GLN A 51 3.06 -5.53 -5.67
C GLN A 51 2.27 -4.44 -6.36
N SER A 52 0.97 -4.38 -6.13
CA SER A 52 0.13 -3.28 -6.60
C SER A 52 -0.44 -2.53 -5.39
N PRO A 53 -0.72 -1.22 -5.53
CA PRO A 53 -1.34 -0.46 -4.47
C PRO A 53 -2.71 -1.09 -4.15
N VAL A 54 -2.91 -1.52 -2.92
CA VAL A 54 -4.24 -1.93 -2.47
C VAL A 54 -5.09 -0.67 -2.52
N ALA A 55 -6.02 -0.58 -3.46
CA ALA A 55 -7.03 0.46 -3.46
C ALA A 55 -7.64 0.44 -2.05
N ALA A 56 -7.46 1.53 -1.30
CA ALA A 56 -8.10 1.69 -0.01
C ALA A 56 -9.56 1.29 -0.22
N LYS A 57 -10.05 0.29 0.55
CA LYS A 57 -11.46 -0.09 0.53
C LYS A 57 -12.21 1.21 0.67
N GLN A 58 -12.73 1.74 -0.44
CA GLN A 58 -13.61 2.87 -0.40
C GLN A 58 -14.69 2.43 0.58
N PRO A 59 -15.09 3.26 1.56
CA PRO A 59 -16.31 2.96 2.29
C PRO A 59 -17.35 2.64 1.21
N PRO A 60 -18.15 1.55 1.37
CA PRO A 60 -19.10 1.17 0.34
C PRO A 60 -19.80 2.46 -0.05
N ARG A 61 -19.57 2.94 -1.28
CA ARG A 61 -20.32 4.07 -1.78
C ARG A 61 -21.74 3.63 -1.51
N THR A 62 -22.45 4.36 -0.64
CA THR A 62 -23.89 4.22 -0.51
C THR A 62 -24.42 4.68 -1.85
N LEU A 63 -24.32 3.80 -2.83
CA LEU A 63 -25.13 3.79 -4.01
C LEU A 63 -26.55 3.86 -3.45
N PRO A 64 -27.35 4.85 -3.88
CA PRO A 64 -28.75 4.88 -3.48
C PRO A 64 -29.34 3.48 -3.72
N ALA A 65 -30.18 3.04 -2.78
CA ALA A 65 -30.88 1.77 -2.90
C ALA A 65 -31.43 1.60 -4.32
N ALA A 66 -31.41 0.37 -4.82
CA ALA A 66 -31.72 0.00 -6.21
C ALA A 66 -33.15 0.35 -6.72
N GLY A 67 -33.85 1.29 -6.09
CA GLY A 67 -35.13 1.85 -6.51
C GLY A 67 -35.03 3.15 -7.33
N GLU A 68 -33.86 3.80 -7.43
CA GLU A 68 -33.72 5.11 -8.12
C GLU A 68 -32.61 5.16 -9.18
N MET A 69 -32.28 4.04 -9.81
CA MET A 69 -31.60 4.11 -11.11
C MET A 69 -32.67 4.37 -12.18
N PRO A 70 -32.48 5.32 -13.12
CA PRO A 70 -33.35 5.37 -14.29
C PRO A 70 -33.32 4.00 -14.96
N ALA A 71 -34.49 3.48 -15.33
CA ALA A 71 -34.61 2.19 -16.00
C ALA A 71 -33.56 2.12 -17.11
N SER A 72 -32.66 1.14 -17.03
CA SER A 72 -31.61 0.97 -18.03
C SER A 72 -32.24 0.96 -19.42
N THR A 73 -31.71 1.75 -20.34
CA THR A 73 -32.13 1.72 -21.76
C THR A 73 -31.77 0.40 -22.45
N LEU A 74 -31.06 -0.48 -21.75
CA LEU A 74 -30.68 -1.81 -22.21
C LEU A 74 -31.87 -2.76 -22.09
N SER A 75 -32.14 -3.47 -23.17
CA SER A 75 -33.11 -4.57 -23.17
C SER A 75 -32.61 -5.72 -22.29
N ARG A 76 -33.54 -6.54 -21.79
CA ARG A 76 -33.23 -7.73 -20.98
C ARG A 76 -32.26 -8.70 -21.68
N ARG A 77 -32.27 -8.74 -23.02
CA ARG A 77 -31.37 -9.58 -23.81
C ARG A 77 -29.94 -9.04 -23.81
N GLU A 78 -29.76 -7.73 -24.03
CA GLU A 78 -28.44 -7.10 -24.01
C GLU A 78 -27.78 -7.18 -22.62
N ALA A 79 -28.56 -7.09 -21.55
CA ALA A 79 -28.05 -7.30 -20.20
C ALA A 79 -27.56 -8.73 -19.96
N ALA A 80 -28.23 -9.74 -20.56
CA ALA A 80 -27.81 -11.13 -20.47
C ALA A 80 -26.50 -11.38 -21.24
N ASP A 81 -26.39 -10.87 -22.46
CA ASP A 81 -25.20 -11.01 -23.30
C ASP A 81 -23.95 -10.35 -22.67
N LEU A 82 -24.13 -9.23 -21.96
CA LEU A 82 -23.04 -8.57 -21.23
C LEU A 82 -22.64 -9.27 -19.94
N SER A 83 -23.53 -10.08 -19.35
CA SER A 83 -23.27 -10.85 -18.13
C SER A 83 -22.43 -12.10 -18.41
N GLU A 84 -22.34 -12.51 -19.66
CA GLU A 84 -21.49 -13.62 -20.06
C GLU A 84 -20.01 -13.20 -20.08
N PRO A 85 -19.10 -14.07 -19.61
CA PRO A 85 -17.68 -13.79 -19.64
C PRO A 85 -17.21 -13.71 -21.10
N ARG A 86 -16.86 -12.50 -21.54
CA ARG A 86 -16.30 -12.27 -22.88
C ARG A 86 -15.08 -13.17 -23.10
N SER A 87 -14.99 -13.76 -24.28
CA SER A 87 -13.87 -14.62 -24.69
C SER A 87 -12.53 -13.94 -24.36
N GLY A 88 -11.79 -14.51 -23.41
CA GLY A 88 -10.49 -14.00 -22.96
C GLY A 88 -10.39 -13.60 -21.48
N SER A 89 -11.50 -13.43 -20.76
CA SER A 89 -11.44 -13.15 -19.31
C SER A 89 -11.40 -14.46 -18.51
N ARG A 90 -10.25 -14.77 -17.91
CA ARG A 90 -10.16 -15.87 -16.94
C ARG A 90 -10.81 -15.42 -15.62
N ARG A 91 -11.77 -16.21 -15.15
CA ARG A 91 -12.34 -16.07 -13.80
C ARG A 91 -11.20 -16.23 -12.78
N PRO A 92 -10.97 -15.29 -11.85
CA PRO A 92 -10.09 -15.59 -10.74
C PRO A 92 -10.74 -16.74 -9.96
N GLN A 93 -10.06 -17.88 -9.88
CA GLN A 93 -10.45 -18.92 -8.94
C GLN A 93 -10.39 -18.31 -7.55
N ALA A 94 -11.41 -18.56 -6.73
CA ALA A 94 -11.39 -18.22 -5.31
C ALA A 94 -10.38 -19.14 -4.60
N SER A 95 -9.09 -18.92 -4.82
CA SER A 95 -8.02 -19.53 -4.04
C SER A 95 -7.83 -18.71 -2.77
N ALA A 96 -7.76 -19.44 -1.66
CA ALA A 96 -7.59 -19.00 -0.29
C ALA A 96 -6.87 -17.64 -0.12
N GLY A 97 -7.45 -16.80 0.74
CA GLY A 97 -6.94 -15.48 1.05
C GLY A 97 -5.44 -15.47 1.39
N VAL A 98 -4.81 -14.34 1.08
CA VAL A 98 -3.42 -14.02 1.40
C VAL A 98 -3.15 -14.32 2.87
N GLN A 99 -2.34 -15.34 3.16
CA GLN A 99 -1.79 -15.52 4.50
C GLN A 99 -0.57 -14.59 4.66
N PRO A 100 -0.56 -13.69 5.66
CA PRO A 100 0.64 -12.91 5.96
C PRO A 100 1.75 -13.86 6.42
N ALA A 101 2.96 -13.66 5.93
CA ALA A 101 4.12 -14.46 6.33
C ALA A 101 4.43 -14.24 7.82
N THR A 102 4.00 -15.17 8.69
CA THR A 102 4.52 -15.30 10.04
C THR A 102 5.79 -16.14 9.99
N PHE A 103 6.84 -15.64 10.65
CA PHE A 103 8.14 -16.31 10.73
C PHE A 103 8.06 -17.47 11.72
N GLU A 104 7.60 -18.62 11.27
CA GLU A 104 7.69 -19.88 12.01
C GLU A 104 8.70 -20.80 11.29
N SER A 105 9.85 -21.00 11.92
CA SER A 105 10.89 -21.91 11.41
C SER A 105 10.47 -23.34 11.70
N PRO A 106 10.51 -24.28 10.75
CA PRO A 106 10.19 -25.67 11.04
C PRO A 106 11.25 -26.26 11.97
N ALA A 107 10.81 -26.82 13.11
CA ALA A 107 11.66 -27.60 14.00
C ALA A 107 12.19 -28.81 13.23
N ILE A 108 13.52 -28.89 13.10
CA ILE A 108 14.22 -30.05 12.55
C ILE A 108 14.30 -31.07 13.69
N ASP A 109 13.50 -32.14 13.60
CA ASP A 109 13.66 -33.31 14.46
C ASP A 109 14.88 -34.12 13.98
N ARG A 110 15.71 -34.55 14.91
CA ARG A 110 17.00 -35.23 14.66
C ARG A 110 16.87 -36.71 14.38
#